data_AF-A0A329W7G2-F1
#
_entry.id   AF-A0A329W7G2-F1
#
_cell.length_a   1.000
_cell.length_b   1.000
_cell.length_c   1.000
_cell.angle_alpha   90.00
_cell.angle_beta   90.00
_cell.angle_gamma   90.00
#
_symmetry.space_group_name_H-M   'P 1'
#
loop_
_entity.id
_entity.type
_entity.pdbx_description
1 polymer ?
#
loop_
_entity_poly.entity_id
_entity_poly.type
_entity_poly.pdbx_seq_one_letter_code
_entity_poly.pdbx_strand_id
1 'polypeptide(L)'
;MPINFSPKVGEILECDYGNYPKNKEGKIITNFYDGHIPPEMVKNRLVVIINGKIDGNACIVVPISSKCDQNKLQRGMHVVIDKNVIENMKYFEQITRWAKADLVQQVSRQRLQRPRTDRGYLNQILPREIVTKIQLAIIKSINASQLLSKS
;
A
#
# COMPACT_ATOMS: atom_id res chain seq x y z
N MET A 1 14.76 6.41 -5.60
CA MET A 1 14.47 7.84 -5.83
C MET A 1 12.98 8.07 -5.72
N PRO A 2 12.56 9.15 -5.05
CA PRO A 2 11.16 9.55 -5.00
C PRO A 2 10.56 9.74 -6.40
N ILE A 3 9.25 9.53 -6.51
CA ILE A 3 8.53 9.85 -7.74
C ILE A 3 8.39 11.37 -7.92
N ASN A 4 8.63 11.85 -9.14
CA ASN A 4 8.42 13.26 -9.52
C ASN A 4 7.17 13.45 -10.41
N PHE A 5 6.34 12.41 -10.55
CA PHE A 5 5.13 12.42 -11.38
C PHE A 5 3.89 12.14 -10.52
N SER A 6 2.71 12.43 -11.06
CA SER A 6 1.45 12.03 -10.45
C SER A 6 1.14 10.58 -10.82
N PRO A 7 1.14 9.64 -9.86
CA PRO A 7 0.89 8.24 -10.18
C PRO A 7 -0.57 8.01 -10.55
N LYS A 8 -0.81 6.97 -11.34
CA LYS A 8 -2.15 6.58 -11.80
C LYS A 8 -2.82 5.64 -10.80
N VAL A 9 -4.15 5.65 -10.78
CA VAL A 9 -4.93 4.68 -10.00
C VAL A 9 -4.63 3.26 -10.50
N GLY A 10 -4.34 2.35 -9.59
CA GLY A 10 -3.93 0.98 -9.86
C GLY A 10 -2.43 0.79 -10.09
N GLU A 11 -1.65 1.86 -10.22
CA GLU A 11 -0.19 1.76 -10.39
C GLU A 11 0.46 1.12 -9.15
N ILE A 12 1.44 0.26 -9.38
CA ILE A 12 2.21 -0.39 -8.31
C ILE A 12 3.50 0.39 -8.08
N LEU A 13 3.68 0.86 -6.85
CA LEU A 13 4.90 1.54 -6.41
C LEU A 13 5.48 0.87 -5.17
N GLU A 14 6.72 1.22 -4.83
CA GLU A 14 7.32 0.88 -3.55
C GLU A 14 7.15 2.07 -2.60
N CYS A 15 6.65 1.82 -1.39
CA CYS A 15 6.51 2.83 -0.35
C CYS A 15 7.45 2.52 0.81
N ASP A 16 8.25 3.52 1.16
CA ASP A 16 9.03 3.56 2.39
C ASP A 16 8.22 4.21 3.51
N TYR A 17 7.65 3.37 4.37
CA TYR A 17 6.90 3.84 5.53
C TYR A 17 7.81 4.37 6.66
N GLY A 18 9.13 4.35 6.51
CA GLY A 18 10.07 4.85 7.49
C GLY A 18 10.23 3.91 8.68
N ASN A 19 10.85 4.41 9.75
CA ASN A 19 11.16 3.65 10.95
C ASN A 19 10.59 4.35 12.20
N TYR A 20 10.41 3.59 13.28
CA TYR A 20 10.11 4.17 14.59
C TYR A 20 11.31 5.03 15.06
N PRO A 21 11.06 6.22 15.63
CA PRO A 21 12.11 7.04 16.21
C PRO A 21 12.75 6.28 17.39
N LYS A 22 14.08 6.24 17.42
CA LYS A 22 14.86 5.58 18.49
C LYS A 22 15.73 6.59 19.22
N ASN A 23 15.87 6.43 20.53
CA ASN A 23 16.81 7.20 21.33
C ASN A 23 18.25 6.71 21.10
N LYS A 24 19.24 7.40 21.69
CA LYS A 24 20.67 7.02 21.61
C LYS A 24 20.95 5.62 22.18
N GLU A 25 20.05 5.08 22.99
CA GLU A 25 20.12 3.74 23.61
C GLU A 25 19.36 2.67 22.81
N GLY A 26 18.78 3.01 21.65
CA GLY A 26 18.05 2.10 20.78
C GLY A 26 16.60 1.78 21.20
N LYS A 27 16.08 2.38 22.27
CA LYS A 27 14.66 2.27 22.68
C LYS A 27 13.77 3.16 21.81
N ILE A 28 12.57 2.66 21.51
CA ILE A 28 11.56 3.40 20.74
C ILE A 28 11.06 4.58 21.58
N ILE A 29 11.11 5.78 21.00
CA ILE A 29 10.58 6.99 21.63
C ILE A 29 9.09 7.06 21.32
N THR A 30 8.25 6.85 22.34
CA THR A 30 6.79 6.92 22.18
C THR A 30 6.23 8.35 22.22
N ASN A 31 7.01 9.30 22.73
CA ASN A 31 6.60 10.71 22.90
C ASN A 31 7.09 11.61 21.76
N PHE A 32 7.38 11.04 20.59
CA PHE A 32 7.86 11.79 19.43
C PHE A 32 6.70 11.99 18.45
N TYR A 33 6.08 13.18 18.52
CA TYR A 33 4.85 13.52 17.79
C TYR A 33 4.99 13.41 16.27
N ASP A 34 6.18 13.65 15.72
CA ASP A 34 6.44 13.63 14.27
C ASP A 34 6.78 12.24 13.72
N GLY A 35 6.88 11.22 14.58
CA GLY A 35 7.32 9.88 14.19
C GLY A 35 6.22 8.85 14.31
N HIS A 36 6.46 7.71 13.65
CA HIS A 36 5.55 6.58 13.74
C HIS A 36 5.50 6.03 15.16
N ILE A 37 4.31 5.60 15.57
CA ILE A 37 4.08 4.97 16.88
C ILE A 37 3.57 3.55 16.65
N PRO A 38 4.07 2.53 17.36
CA PRO A 38 3.49 1.19 17.27
C PRO A 38 1.98 1.21 17.58
N PRO A 39 1.13 0.53 16.79
CA PRO A 39 1.42 -0.55 15.85
C PRO A 39 1.47 -0.15 14.35
N GLU A 40 1.83 1.09 14.03
CA GLU A 40 1.90 1.57 12.64
C GLU A 40 2.89 0.79 11.76
N MET A 41 2.69 0.84 10.45
CA MET A 41 3.61 0.16 9.54
C MET A 41 4.88 0.99 9.32
N VAL A 42 6.03 0.33 9.43
CA VAL A 42 7.39 0.92 9.30
C VAL A 42 8.29 0.07 8.38
N LYS A 43 7.74 -0.48 7.30
CA LYS A 43 8.46 -1.41 6.40
C LYS A 43 8.45 -0.89 4.97
N ASN A 44 9.45 -1.21 4.17
CA ASN A 44 9.33 -1.02 2.72
C ASN A 44 8.37 -2.06 2.14
N ARG A 45 7.35 -1.61 1.41
CA ARG A 45 6.31 -2.47 0.85
C ARG A 45 5.94 -2.00 -0.55
N LEU A 46 5.57 -2.96 -1.40
CA LEU A 46 4.80 -2.64 -2.59
C LEU A 46 3.43 -2.11 -2.18
N VAL A 47 2.96 -1.09 -2.87
CA VAL A 47 1.68 -0.44 -2.65
C VAL A 47 0.94 -0.26 -3.98
N VAL A 48 -0.38 -0.31 -3.91
CA VAL A 48 -1.27 0.07 -5.02
C VAL A 48 -1.74 1.49 -4.78
N ILE A 49 -1.64 2.33 -5.80
CA ILE A 49 -2.17 3.69 -5.75
C ILE A 49 -3.69 3.66 -5.93
N ILE A 50 -4.42 4.20 -4.96
CA ILE A 50 -5.89 4.32 -5.02
C ILE A 50 -6.30 5.73 -5.43
N ASN A 51 -5.53 6.73 -5.00
CA ASN A 51 -5.69 8.10 -5.45
C ASN A 51 -4.31 8.78 -5.51
N GLY A 52 -3.88 9.18 -6.71
CA GLY A 52 -2.58 9.80 -6.94
C GLY A 52 -2.57 11.34 -6.90
N LYS A 53 -3.73 11.98 -6.76
CA LYS A 53 -3.88 13.44 -6.89
C LYS A 53 -4.82 14.00 -5.82
N ILE A 54 -4.42 13.90 -4.56
CA ILE A 54 -5.17 14.50 -3.44
C ILE A 54 -4.78 15.96 -3.27
N ASP A 55 -3.48 16.21 -3.09
CA ASP A 55 -2.94 17.53 -2.76
C ASP A 55 -1.65 17.84 -3.54
N GLY A 56 -1.47 17.20 -4.71
CA GLY A 56 -0.27 17.35 -5.55
C GLY A 56 1.03 16.76 -4.98
N ASN A 57 1.16 16.61 -3.66
CA ASN A 57 2.36 16.07 -2.98
C ASN A 57 2.11 14.77 -2.21
N ALA A 58 0.84 14.34 -2.11
CA ALA A 58 0.44 13.14 -1.39
C ALA A 58 -0.45 12.23 -2.24
N CYS A 59 -0.42 10.93 -1.94
CA CYS A 59 -1.22 9.89 -2.57
C CYS A 59 -1.86 9.00 -1.51
N ILE A 60 -3.07 8.49 -1.75
CA ILE A 60 -3.65 7.39 -0.96
C ILE A 60 -3.21 6.07 -1.58
N VAL A 61 -2.69 5.20 -0.73
CA VAL A 61 -2.11 3.93 -1.13
C VAL A 61 -2.63 2.79 -0.26
N VAL A 62 -2.66 1.59 -0.85
CA VAL A 62 -2.96 0.34 -0.15
C VAL A 62 -1.74 -0.58 -0.21
N PRO A 63 -1.23 -1.03 0.94
CA PRO A 63 -0.04 -1.87 0.96
C PRO A 63 -0.34 -3.32 0.57
N ILE A 64 0.63 -3.93 -0.11
CA ILE A 64 0.62 -5.32 -0.53
C ILE A 64 1.51 -6.14 0.42
N SER A 65 0.96 -7.25 0.89
CA SER A 65 1.62 -8.16 1.84
C SER A 65 1.79 -9.55 1.24
N SER A 66 2.94 -10.17 1.52
CA SER A 66 3.21 -11.59 1.26
C SER A 66 2.59 -12.53 2.31
N LYS A 67 2.19 -11.99 3.47
CA LYS A 67 1.51 -12.77 4.52
C LYS A 67 0.01 -12.59 4.43
N CYS A 68 -0.70 -13.70 4.33
CA CYS A 68 -2.15 -13.79 4.44
C CYS A 68 -2.60 -13.66 5.90
N ASP A 69 -3.73 -12.97 6.10
CA ASP A 69 -4.49 -12.98 7.35
C ASP A 69 -5.88 -13.54 7.00
N GLN A 70 -6.14 -14.77 7.43
CA GLN A 70 -7.36 -15.49 7.04
C GLN A 70 -8.63 -14.80 7.56
N ASN A 71 -8.58 -14.22 8.76
CA ASN A 71 -9.73 -13.53 9.34
C ASN A 71 -10.10 -12.29 8.54
N LYS A 72 -9.11 -11.47 8.17
CA LYS A 72 -9.33 -10.27 7.37
C LYS A 72 -9.69 -10.58 5.92
N LEU A 73 -9.20 -11.69 5.39
CA LEU A 73 -9.61 -12.20 4.08
C LEU A 73 -11.08 -12.63 4.07
N GLN A 74 -11.52 -13.42 5.06
CA GLN A 74 -12.91 -13.86 5.18
C GLN A 74 -13.89 -12.69 5.34
N ARG A 75 -13.47 -11.64 6.06
CA ARG A 75 -14.24 -10.39 6.20
C ARG A 75 -14.23 -9.51 4.94
N GLY A 76 -13.49 -9.88 3.90
CA GLY A 76 -13.41 -9.14 2.65
C GLY A 76 -12.64 -7.83 2.73
N MET A 77 -11.76 -7.67 3.72
CA MET A 77 -10.87 -6.50 3.86
C MET A 77 -9.52 -6.71 3.19
N HIS A 78 -9.12 -7.96 2.94
CA HIS A 78 -7.93 -8.28 2.16
C HIS A 78 -8.33 -8.79 0.78
N VAL A 79 -7.68 -8.28 -0.27
CA VAL A 79 -7.93 -8.70 -1.65
C VAL A 79 -6.76 -9.51 -2.15
N VAL A 80 -7.05 -10.70 -2.69
CA VAL A 80 -6.05 -11.59 -3.27
C VAL A 80 -5.60 -11.03 -4.62
N ILE A 81 -4.28 -10.97 -4.82
CA ILE A 81 -3.62 -10.67 -6.07
C ILE A 81 -2.82 -11.91 -6.46
N ASP A 82 -3.17 -12.53 -7.59
CA ASP A 82 -2.50 -13.72 -8.07
C ASP A 82 -1.03 -13.45 -8.43
N LYS A 83 -0.17 -14.47 -8.28
CA LYS A 83 1.26 -14.37 -8.54
C LYS A 83 1.60 -13.89 -9.95
N ASN A 84 0.77 -14.22 -10.93
CA ASN A 84 0.97 -13.87 -12.34
C ASN A 84 0.51 -12.45 -12.66
N VAL A 85 -0.25 -11.82 -11.75
CA VAL A 85 -0.74 -10.46 -11.96
C VAL A 85 0.41 -9.49 -11.85
N ILE A 86 1.35 -9.65 -10.92
CA ILE A 86 2.47 -8.70 -10.72
C ILE A 86 3.71 -9.21 -11.46
N GLU A 87 4.34 -8.36 -12.28
CA GLU A 87 5.55 -8.72 -12.99
C GLU A 87 6.69 -9.11 -12.05
N ASN A 88 7.59 -9.97 -12.53
CA ASN A 88 8.75 -10.38 -11.75
C ASN A 88 9.67 -9.19 -11.48
N MET A 89 10.19 -9.13 -10.27
CA MET A 89 11.05 -8.05 -9.81
C MET A 89 12.27 -8.63 -9.13
N LYS A 90 13.40 -7.94 -9.25
CA LYS A 90 14.71 -8.41 -8.77
C LYS A 90 14.75 -8.74 -7.28
N TYR A 91 13.97 -8.01 -6.47
CA TYR A 91 13.94 -8.13 -5.02
C TYR A 91 12.60 -8.64 -4.48
N PHE A 92 11.68 -9.06 -5.35
CA PHE A 92 10.33 -9.47 -4.95
C PHE A 92 9.89 -10.73 -5.68
N GLU A 93 9.78 -11.84 -4.94
CA GLU A 93 9.37 -13.15 -5.45
C GLU A 93 7.94 -13.14 -6.03
N GLN A 94 7.72 -13.83 -7.16
CA GLN A 94 6.40 -14.03 -7.75
C GLN A 94 5.54 -15.00 -6.93
N ILE A 95 4.92 -14.47 -5.89
CA ILE A 95 3.98 -15.18 -5.03
C ILE A 95 2.61 -14.51 -5.07
N THR A 96 1.58 -15.25 -4.67
CA THR A 96 0.26 -14.68 -4.39
C THR A 96 0.39 -13.69 -3.25
N ARG A 97 -0.19 -12.50 -3.41
CA ARG A 97 -0.12 -11.43 -2.41
C ARG A 97 -1.51 -10.95 -2.03
N TRP A 98 -1.57 -10.22 -0.92
CA TRP A 98 -2.80 -9.64 -0.40
C TRP A 98 -2.68 -8.14 -0.28
N ALA A 99 -3.54 -7.41 -0.97
CA ALA A 99 -3.74 -5.98 -0.72
C ALA A 99 -4.52 -5.80 0.58
N LYS A 100 -3.93 -5.10 1.54
CA LYS A 100 -4.49 -4.89 2.89
C LYS A 100 -5.28 -3.59 2.93
N ALA A 101 -6.56 -3.65 2.55
CA ALA A 101 -7.39 -2.45 2.42
C ALA A 101 -7.65 -1.74 3.75
N ASP A 102 -7.58 -2.46 4.86
CA ASP A 102 -7.66 -1.93 6.23
C ASP A 102 -6.47 -1.04 6.60
N LEU A 103 -5.34 -1.16 5.90
CA LEU A 103 -4.14 -0.33 6.08
C LEU A 103 -4.02 0.77 5.01
N VAL A 104 -5.15 1.18 4.44
CA VAL A 104 -5.21 2.33 3.53
C VAL A 104 -4.73 3.58 4.25
N GLN A 105 -3.85 4.34 3.60
CA GLN A 105 -3.30 5.55 4.20
C GLN A 105 -2.83 6.55 3.14
N GLN A 106 -2.81 7.82 3.53
CA GLN A 106 -2.17 8.87 2.76
C GLN A 106 -0.67 8.87 3.04
N VAL A 107 0.14 8.88 2.00
CA VAL A 107 1.60 8.99 2.08
C VAL A 107 2.11 10.14 1.21
N SER A 108 3.21 10.75 1.65
CA SER A 108 3.96 11.70 0.84
C SER A 108 4.57 11.01 -0.38
N ARG A 109 4.59 11.69 -1.53
CA ARG A 109 5.29 11.22 -2.73
C ARG A 109 6.78 11.00 -2.51
N GLN A 110 7.37 11.68 -1.52
CA GLN A 110 8.76 11.48 -1.13
C GLN A 110 9.04 10.06 -0.62
N ARG A 111 8.00 9.37 -0.13
CA ARG A 111 8.07 7.97 0.34
C ARG A 111 7.87 6.97 -0.79
N LEU A 112 7.39 7.40 -1.96
CA LEU A 112 7.05 6.52 -3.08
C LEU A 112 8.19 6.46 -4.09
N GLN A 113 8.54 5.26 -4.52
CA GLN A 113 9.60 4.99 -5.48
C GLN A 113 9.12 3.97 -6.51
N ARG A 114 9.72 3.97 -7.69
CA ARG A 114 9.46 2.91 -8.68
C ARG A 114 10.23 1.65 -8.29
N PRO A 115 9.55 0.49 -8.15
CA PRO A 115 10.22 -0.78 -7.93
C PRO A 115 11.19 -1.09 -9.08
N ARG A 116 12.31 -1.75 -8.79
CA ARG A 116 13.27 -2.16 -9.83
C ARG A 116 12.96 -3.55 -10.38
N THR A 117 12.95 -3.66 -11.70
CA THR A 117 12.91 -4.92 -12.45
C THR A 117 14.30 -5.22 -13.03
N ASP A 118 14.49 -6.39 -13.64
CA ASP A 118 15.78 -6.75 -14.26
C ASP A 118 16.17 -5.84 -15.42
N ARG A 119 15.18 -5.21 -16.07
CA ARG A 119 15.36 -4.34 -17.25
C ARG A 119 15.09 -2.86 -16.97
N GLY A 120 14.97 -2.45 -15.70
CA GLY A 120 14.76 -1.05 -15.33
C GLY A 120 13.80 -0.87 -14.15
N TYR A 121 12.73 -0.11 -14.38
CA TYR A 121 11.72 0.18 -13.37
C TYR A 121 10.39 -0.49 -13.74
N LEU A 122 9.68 -0.99 -12.74
CA LEU A 122 8.31 -1.47 -12.89
C LEU A 122 7.43 -0.29 -13.28
N ASN A 123 6.68 -0.46 -14.38
CA ASN A 123 5.68 0.49 -14.84
C ASN A 123 4.37 -0.24 -15.07
N GLN A 124 3.84 -0.80 -13.99
CA GLN A 124 2.70 -1.69 -14.03
C GLN A 124 1.48 -1.07 -13.36
N ILE A 125 0.33 -1.21 -14.03
CA ILE A 125 -0.98 -0.84 -13.51
C ILE A 125 -1.80 -2.11 -13.35
N LEU A 126 -2.40 -2.30 -12.17
CA LEU A 126 -3.28 -3.43 -11.91
C LEU A 126 -4.54 -3.39 -12.79
N PRO A 127 -5.05 -4.56 -13.21
CA PRO A 127 -6.34 -4.66 -13.88
C PRO A 127 -7.45 -3.95 -13.11
N ARG A 128 -8.33 -3.26 -13.83
CA ARG A 128 -9.44 -2.47 -13.26
C ARG A 128 -10.29 -3.30 -12.29
N GLU A 129 -10.55 -4.56 -12.61
CA GLU A 129 -11.32 -5.48 -11.77
C GLU A 129 -10.70 -5.67 -10.38
N ILE A 130 -9.37 -5.81 -10.31
CA ILE A 130 -8.65 -5.96 -9.05
C ILE A 130 -8.69 -4.65 -8.27
N VAL A 131 -8.48 -3.52 -8.95
CA VAL A 131 -8.57 -2.18 -8.34
C VAL A 131 -9.95 -1.94 -7.74
N THR A 132 -11.03 -2.28 -8.47
CA THR A 132 -12.40 -2.19 -7.97
C THR A 132 -12.60 -3.05 -6.72
N LYS A 133 -12.10 -4.29 -6.71
CA LYS A 133 -12.15 -5.16 -5.51
C LYS A 133 -11.43 -4.51 -4.32
N ILE A 134 -10.26 -3.90 -4.55
CA ILE A 134 -9.52 -3.19 -3.50
C ILE A 134 -10.32 -2.00 -2.97
N GLN A 135 -10.92 -1.18 -3.84
CA GLN A 135 -11.75 -0.05 -3.43
C GLN A 135 -12.99 -0.48 -2.63
N LEU A 136 -13.67 -1.55 -3.05
CA LEU A 136 -14.79 -2.12 -2.30
C LEU A 136 -14.34 -2.65 -0.93
N ALA A 137 -13.16 -3.27 -0.85
CA ALA A 137 -12.57 -3.71 0.41
C ALA A 137 -12.22 -2.53 1.35
N ILE A 138 -11.79 -1.39 0.79
CA ILE A 138 -11.57 -0.15 1.56
C ILE A 138 -12.90 0.35 2.15
N ILE A 139 -13.96 0.39 1.35
CA ILE A 139 -15.29 0.82 1.83
C ILE A 139 -15.77 -0.08 2.96
N LYS A 140 -15.51 -1.40 2.87
CA LYS A 140 -15.78 -2.35 3.95
C LYS A 140 -14.93 -2.08 5.19
N SER A 141 -13.63 -1.79 5.03
CA SER A 141 -12.73 -1.60 6.18
C SER A 141 -13.05 -0.35 6.98
N ILE A 142 -13.56 0.70 6.34
CA ILE A 142 -14.03 1.92 7.01
C ILE A 142 -15.51 1.83 7.46
N ASN A 143 -16.11 0.64 7.37
CA ASN A 143 -17.52 0.38 7.72
C ASN A 143 -18.54 1.26 6.96
N ALA A 144 -18.20 1.70 5.75
CA ALA A 144 -19.06 2.55 4.92
C ALA A 144 -19.95 1.76 3.95
N SER A 145 -19.95 0.42 3.99
CA SER A 145 -20.71 -0.41 3.06
C SER A 145 -22.22 -0.16 3.11
N GLN A 146 -22.76 0.22 4.26
CA GLN A 146 -24.18 0.58 4.41
C GLN A 146 -24.57 1.86 3.65
N LEU A 147 -23.59 2.68 3.25
CA LEU A 147 -23.84 3.87 2.43
C LEU A 147 -24.05 3.52 0.96
N LEU A 148 -23.52 2.38 0.50
CA LEU A 148 -23.69 1.93 -0.88
C LEU A 148 -25.08 1.31 -1.15
N SER A 149 -25.76 0.79 -0.11
CA SER A 149 -27.11 0.22 -0.24
C SER A 149 -28.23 1.26 -0.24
N LYS A 150 -27.91 2.53 0.00
CA LYS A 150 -28.86 3.65 -0.02
C LYS A 150 -28.82 4.46 -1.32
N SER A 151 -28.04 4.02 -2.31
CA SER A 151 -27.86 4.71 -3.58
C SER A 151 -28.45 3.95 -4.75
#